data_AF-A0A9E4HUL3-F1
#
_entry.id   AF-A0A9E4HUL3-F1
#
_cell.length_a   1.000
_cell.length_b   1.000
_cell.length_c   1.000
_cell.angle_alpha   90.00
_cell.angle_beta   90.00
_cell.angle_gamma   90.00
#
_symmetry.space_group_name_H-M   'P 1'
#
loop_
_entity.id
_entity.type
_entity.pdbx_description
1 polymer ?
#
loop_
_entity_poly.entity_id
_entity_poly.type
_entity_poly.pdbx_seq_one_letter_code
_entity_poly.pdbx_strand_id
1 'polypeptide(L)' 'FGLGLATAIAIDATLVRMLIVPSTMELLGARNWWLPRWLDRIIPNLRVEGELVSRSTSPQR' A
#
# COMPACT_ATOMS: atom_id res chain seq x y z
N PHE A 1 15.08 23.15 -15.47
CA PHE A 1 14.35 21.87 -15.35
C PHE A 1 13.42 21.76 -14.13
N GLY A 2 13.59 22.57 -13.07
CA GLY A 2 12.78 22.43 -11.84
C GLY A 2 11.30 22.80 -11.95
N LEU A 3 10.92 23.70 -12.85
CA LEU A 3 9.53 24.15 -12.97
C LEU A 3 8.60 23.03 -13.45
N GLY A 4 9.00 22.26 -14.48
CA GLY A 4 8.22 21.11 -14.95
C GLY A 4 8.09 20.01 -13.89
N LEU A 5 9.16 19.75 -13.12
CA LEU A 5 9.13 18.78 -12.02
C LEU A 5 8.22 19.27 -10.88
N ALA A 6 8.31 20.54 -10.49
CA ALA A 6 7.46 21.13 -9.46
C ALA A 6 5.98 21.10 -9.85
N THR A 7 5.65 21.42 -11.11
CA THR A 7 4.28 21.32 -11.62
C THR A 7 3.77 19.89 -11.62
N ALA A 8 4.58 18.90 -12.05
CA ALA A 8 4.19 17.50 -12.02
C ALA A 8 3.89 17.01 -10.58
N ILE A 9 4.73 17.37 -9.61
CA ILE A 9 4.52 17.03 -8.19
C ILE A 9 3.27 17.71 -7.65
N ALA A 10 3.06 19.00 -7.96
CA ALA A 10 1.88 19.73 -7.50
C ALA A 10 0.58 19.11 -8.04
N ILE A 11 0.58 18.72 -9.32
CA ILE A 11 -0.54 18.01 -9.96
C ILE A 11 -0.77 16.65 -9.32
N ASP A 12 0.27 15.85 -9.08
CA ASP A 12 0.13 14.53 -8.47
C ASP A 12 -0.42 14.62 -7.03
N ALA A 13 0.15 15.53 -6.23
CA ALA A 13 -0.25 15.70 -4.85
C ALA A 13 -1.70 16.22 -4.70
N THR A 14 -2.22 16.96 -5.68
CA THR A 14 -3.56 17.55 -5.65
C THR A 14 -4.53 16.79 -6.54
N LEU A 15 -4.47 16.98 -7.86
CA LEU A 15 -5.40 16.40 -8.82
C LEU A 15 -5.40 14.87 -8.78
N VAL A 16 -4.22 14.23 -8.78
CA VAL A 16 -4.15 12.77 -8.82
C VAL A 16 -4.66 12.19 -7.51
N ARG A 17 -4.13 12.62 -6.36
CA ARG A 17 -4.52 12.04 -5.05
C ARG A 17 -5.93 12.40 -4.60
N MET A 18 -6.40 13.62 -4.85
CA MET A 18 -7.70 14.08 -4.35
C MET A 18 -8.87 13.70 -5.26
N LEU A 19 -8.63 13.49 -6.56
CA LEU A 19 -9.70 13.24 -7.53
C LEU A 19 -9.50 11.95 -8.29
N ILE A 20 -8.38 11.80 -9.02
CA ILE A 20 -8.21 10.68 -9.94
C ILE A 20 -8.18 9.35 -9.18
N VAL A 21 -7.39 9.26 -8.11
CA VAL A 21 -7.29 8.04 -7.29
C VAL A 21 -8.66 7.66 -6.69
N PRO A 22 -9.35 8.50 -5.91
CA PRO A 22 -10.62 8.11 -5.31
C PRO A 22 -11.71 7.82 -6.34
N SER A 23 -11.83 8.62 -7.40
CA SER A 23 -12.83 8.37 -8.45
C SER A 23 -12.55 7.09 -9.22
N THR A 24 -11.28 6.76 -9.46
CA THR A 24 -10.91 5.51 -10.13
C THR A 24 -11.14 4.30 -9.23
N MET A 25 -10.84 4.43 -7.93
CA MET A 25 -11.11 3.41 -6.92
C MET A 25 -12.60 3.14 -6.76
N GLU A 26 -13.43 4.18 -6.81
CA GLU A 26 -14.88 4.08 -6.76
C GLU A 26 -15.45 3.48 -8.05
N LEU A 27 -14.97 3.92 -9.22
CA LEU A 27 -15.42 3.45 -10.53
C LEU A 27 -15.07 1.97 -10.77
N LEU A 28 -13.86 1.56 -10.42
CA LEU A 28 -13.41 0.16 -10.53
C LEU A 28 -13.93 -0.70 -9.37
N GLY A 29 -14.21 -0.08 -8.22
CA GLY A 29 -14.79 -0.71 -7.05
C GLY A 29 -14.11 -2.02 -6.66
N ALA A 30 -14.91 -3.09 -6.51
CA ALA A 30 -14.44 -4.43 -6.15
C ALA A 30 -13.46 -5.05 -7.15
N ARG A 31 -13.43 -4.57 -8.41
CA ARG A 31 -12.48 -5.03 -9.42
C ARG A 31 -11.07 -4.48 -9.21
N ASN A 32 -10.94 -3.32 -8.54
CA ASN A 32 -9.63 -2.79 -8.13
C ASN A 32 -8.97 -3.66 -7.05
N TRP A 33 -9.78 -4.27 -6.18
CA TRP A 33 -9.32 -5.15 -5.10
C TRP A 33 -9.30 -6.63 -5.48
N TRP A 34 -9.49 -6.97 -6.76
CA TRP A 34 -9.47 -8.36 -7.17
C TRP A 34 -8.04 -8.88 -7.25
N LEU A 35 -7.72 -9.82 -6.35
CA LEU A 35 -6.50 -10.61 -6.44
C LEU A 35 -6.76 -11.80 -7.39
N PRO A 36 -6.02 -11.91 -8.51
CA PRO A 36 -6.16 -13.07 -9.38
C PRO A 36 -5.75 -14.35 -8.63
N ARG A 37 -6.53 -15.42 -8.78
CA ARG A 37 -6.28 -16.71 -8.08
C ARG A 37 -4.90 -17.32 -8.38
N TRP A 38 -4.28 -16.95 -9.51
CA TRP A 38 -2.92 -17.36 -9.85
C TRP A 38 -1.88 -16.61 -9.00
N LEU A 39 -2.13 -15.33 -8.70
CA LEU A 39 -1.24 -14.51 -7.88
C LEU A 39 -1.34 -14.91 -6.41
N ASP A 40 -2.55 -15.23 -5.94
CA ASP A 40 -2.80 -15.80 -4.60
C ASP A 40 -1.99 -17.08 -4.35
N ARG A 41 -1.77 -17.90 -5.39
CA ARG A 41 -0.96 -19.13 -5.30
C ARG A 41 0.55 -18.87 -5.28
N ILE A 42 1.00 -17.75 -5.81
CA ILE A 42 2.42 -17.38 -5.90
C ILE A 42 2.85 -16.55 -4.69
N ILE A 43 1.94 -15.75 -4.12
CA ILE A 43 2.24 -14.90 -2.96
C ILE A 43 2.57 -15.80 -1.76
N PRO A 44 3.82 -15.76 -1.26
CA PRO A 44 4.17 -16.44 -0.02
C PRO A 44 3.44 -15.77 1.14
N ASN A 45 3.03 -16.55 2.15
CA ASN A 45 2.37 -16.03 3.35
C ASN A 45 3.33 -15.10 4.12
N LEU A 46 3.32 -13.82 3.78
CA LEU A 46 4.01 -12.75 4.47
C LEU A 46 3.20 -12.43 5.72
N ARG A 47 3.46 -13.18 6.78
CA ARG A 47 2.93 -12.89 8.11
C ARG A 47 3.65 -11.64 8.61
N VAL A 48 3.01 -10.47 8.50
CA VAL A 48 3.50 -9.19 9.06
C VAL A 48 3.26 -9.14 10.58
N GLU A 49 3.39 -10.28 11.25
CA GLU A 49 3.66 -10.30 12.68
C GLU A 49 5.13 -9.91 12.79
N GLY A 50 5.38 -8.64 13.08
CA GLY A 50 6.70 -8.18 13.49
C GLY A 50 7.22 -9.14 14.54
N GLU A 51 8.48 -9.53 14.37
CA GLU A 51 9.23 -10.38 15.27
C GLU A 51 8.68 -10.30 16.68
N LEU A 52 8.22 -11.46 17.17
CA LEU A 52 8.21 -11.84 18.56
C LEU A 52 9.05 -10.84 19.32
N VAL A 53 8.40 -10.01 20.16
CA VAL A 53 9.04 -9.29 21.26
C VAL A 53 9.88 -10.32 21.98
N SER A 54 11.09 -10.44 21.46
CA SER A 54 12.10 -11.34 21.90
C SER A 54 12.66 -10.57 23.07
N ARG A 55 12.57 -11.20 24.25
CA ARG A 55 13.33 -10.86 25.46
C ARG A 55 12.63 -9.98 26.49
N SER A 56 11.60 -10.52 27.13
CA SER A 56 11.42 -10.37 28.59
C SER A 56 10.75 -11.59 29.23
N THR A 57 11.17 -12.80 28.84
CA THR A 57 11.12 -13.96 29.75
C THR A 57 12.52 -14.14 30.32
N SER A 58 12.87 -13.29 31.28
CA SER A 58 13.90 -13.63 32.26
C SER A 58 13.21 -14.34 33.42
N PRO A 59 13.55 -15.62 33.70
CA PRO A 59 13.11 -16.27 34.93
C PRO A 59 13.92 -15.67 36.08
N GLN A 60 13.28 -14.97 37.01
CA GLN A 60 13.92 -14.65 38.28
C GLN A 60 13.16 -15.35 39.41
N ARG A 61 13.84 -16.37 39.94
CA ARG A 61 13.65 -16.89 41.29
C ARG A 61 13.75 -15.78 42.33
#